data_AF-A0A558QUA8-F1
#
_entry.id   AF-A0A558QUA8-F1
#
_cell.length_a   1.000
_cell.length_b   1.000
_cell.length_c   1.000
_cell.angle_alpha   90.00
_cell.angle_beta   90.00
_cell.angle_gamma   90.00
#
_symmetry.space_group_name_H-M   'P 1'
#
loop_
_entity.id
_entity.type
_entity.pdbx_description
1 polymer ?
#
loop_
_entity_poly.entity_id
_entity_poly.type
_entity_poly.pdbx_seq_one_letter_code
_entity_poly.pdbx_strand_id
1 'polypeptide(L)'
;MKGCAPVAAFVLAVEGNRIAGHAAPAAGRLPCAVRLEADGEVIAIARATRFSADAAAAGIRLGWCGIVVDGLDLAAALADRARLVCVTSGAVLLEVAVPSPALPAALPAPLSVAGLIAEAQQGEACDEAGAIHPFALATLQRHGVAGVLDAAYRTLLLRPAEASMIADWQALPPLRDLAGMALQVLLTSTEYRDRPGHIIPGPFHPTFAFDLSPFDEGIPGS
;
A
#
# COMPACT_ATOMS: atom_id res chain seq x y z
N MET A 1 3.70 -19.06 7.16
CA MET A 1 3.21 -17.84 6.45
C MET A 1 1.78 -18.08 5.98
N LYS A 2 0.77 -17.77 6.80
CA LYS A 2 -0.63 -17.73 6.36
C LYS A 2 -0.94 -16.25 6.10
N GLY A 3 -1.23 -15.85 4.85
CA GLY A 3 -1.62 -14.45 4.56
C GLY A 3 -1.05 -13.82 3.29
N CYS A 4 -0.53 -14.58 2.32
CA CYS A 4 -0.14 -14.05 1.02
C CYS A 4 -0.66 -14.92 -0.13
N ALA A 5 -1.10 -14.28 -1.21
CA ALA A 5 -1.58 -14.96 -2.41
C ALA A 5 -0.46 -15.11 -3.46
N PRO A 6 -0.51 -16.14 -4.33
CA PRO A 6 0.44 -16.27 -5.43
C PRO A 6 0.35 -15.08 -6.39
N VAL A 7 1.48 -14.67 -6.95
CA VAL A 7 1.54 -13.60 -7.97
C VAL A 7 0.97 -14.13 -9.28
N ALA A 8 0.06 -13.37 -9.89
CA ALA A 8 -0.55 -13.69 -11.17
C ALA A 8 -0.28 -12.62 -12.24
N ALA A 9 -0.14 -11.35 -11.84
CA ALA A 9 0.21 -10.23 -12.71
C ALA A 9 1.29 -9.38 -12.05
N PHE A 10 2.30 -8.94 -12.82
CA PHE A 10 3.38 -8.12 -12.29
C PHE A 10 4.06 -7.30 -13.38
N VAL A 11 4.60 -6.15 -12.99
CA VAL A 11 5.57 -5.36 -13.74
C VAL A 11 6.63 -4.94 -12.73
N LEU A 12 7.86 -5.40 -12.92
CA LEU A 12 8.96 -5.23 -11.96
C LEU A 12 10.21 -4.82 -12.72
N ALA A 13 10.93 -3.83 -12.21
CA ALA A 13 12.14 -3.30 -12.82
C ALA A 13 13.19 -2.94 -11.76
N VAL A 14 14.45 -2.92 -12.18
CA VAL A 14 15.56 -2.44 -11.34
C VAL A 14 15.54 -0.92 -11.33
N GLU A 15 15.55 -0.33 -10.14
CA GLU A 15 15.61 1.11 -9.90
C GLU A 15 16.79 1.42 -8.98
N GLY A 16 17.96 1.69 -9.55
CA GLY A 16 19.18 1.86 -8.75
C GLY A 16 19.57 0.54 -8.06
N ASN A 17 19.55 0.52 -6.72
CA ASN A 17 19.95 -0.63 -5.90
C ASN A 17 18.76 -1.46 -5.34
N ARG A 18 17.58 -1.31 -5.94
CA ARG A 18 16.36 -2.02 -5.53
C ARG A 18 15.57 -2.48 -6.74
N ILE A 19 14.64 -3.41 -6.52
CA ILE A 19 13.62 -3.79 -7.49
C ILE A 19 12.30 -3.17 -7.05
N ALA A 20 11.62 -2.48 -7.95
CA ALA A 20 10.33 -1.85 -7.67
C ALA A 20 9.33 -2.09 -8.79
N GLY A 21 8.05 -1.86 -8.49
CA GLY A 21 6.95 -2.00 -9.43
C GLY A 21 5.69 -2.49 -8.73
N HIS A 22 4.94 -3.39 -9.36
CA HIS A 22 3.74 -3.97 -8.77
C HIS A 22 3.65 -5.48 -8.99
N ALA A 23 3.03 -6.17 -8.04
CA ALA A 23 2.76 -7.61 -8.09
C ALA A 23 1.38 -7.91 -7.46
N ALA A 24 0.46 -8.37 -8.28
CA ALA A 24 -0.94 -8.61 -7.90
C ALA A 24 -1.31 -10.11 -7.99
N PRO A 25 -2.16 -10.60 -7.07
CA PRO A 25 -2.80 -11.89 -7.24
C PRO A 25 -3.96 -11.77 -8.24
N ALA A 26 -4.41 -12.90 -8.77
CA ALA A 26 -5.55 -12.91 -9.70
C ALA A 26 -6.85 -12.43 -9.03
N ALA A 27 -7.03 -12.70 -7.74
CA ALA A 27 -8.20 -12.28 -6.97
C ALA A 27 -7.92 -12.26 -5.46
N GLY A 28 -8.84 -11.61 -4.74
CA GLY A 28 -8.94 -11.66 -3.29
C GLY A 28 -8.13 -10.60 -2.55
N ARG A 29 -8.35 -10.57 -1.24
CA ARG A 29 -7.86 -9.50 -0.35
C ARG A 29 -6.41 -9.63 0.07
N LEU A 30 -5.78 -10.81 -0.08
CA LEU A 30 -4.44 -11.03 0.47
C LEU A 30 -3.35 -10.44 -0.44
N PRO A 31 -2.39 -9.66 0.07
CA PRO A 31 -1.28 -9.17 -0.74
C PRO A 31 -0.41 -10.32 -1.23
N CYS A 32 0.32 -10.10 -2.32
CA CYS A 32 1.37 -11.02 -2.73
C CYS A 32 2.64 -10.80 -1.90
N ALA A 33 3.51 -11.80 -1.87
CA ALA A 33 4.87 -11.64 -1.34
C ALA A 33 5.89 -12.19 -2.33
N VAL A 34 7.02 -11.50 -2.42
CA VAL A 34 8.18 -11.89 -3.21
C VAL A 34 9.40 -11.95 -2.33
N ARG A 35 10.39 -12.73 -2.73
CA ARG A 35 11.70 -12.79 -2.08
C ARG A 35 12.81 -12.62 -3.12
N LEU A 36 13.82 -11.85 -2.76
CA LEU A 36 15.05 -11.70 -3.51
C LEU A 36 16.01 -12.81 -3.08
N GLU A 37 16.56 -13.52 -4.05
CA GLU A 37 17.51 -14.62 -3.83
C GLU A 37 18.78 -14.44 -4.67
N ALA A 38 19.91 -14.85 -4.11
CA ALA A 38 21.19 -14.95 -4.82
C ALA A 38 21.94 -16.19 -4.33
N ASP A 39 22.48 -17.00 -5.25
CA ASP A 39 23.12 -18.29 -4.96
C ASP A 39 22.30 -19.25 -4.06
N GLY A 40 20.97 -19.18 -4.17
CA GLY A 40 20.04 -19.98 -3.34
C GLY A 40 19.77 -19.42 -1.94
N GLU A 41 20.43 -18.33 -1.54
CA GLU A 41 20.21 -17.65 -0.27
C GLU A 41 19.14 -16.56 -0.39
N VAL A 42 18.30 -16.43 0.63
CA VAL A 42 17.27 -15.37 0.69
C VAL A 42 17.88 -14.10 1.24
N ILE A 43 17.90 -13.05 0.42
CA ILE A 43 18.43 -11.73 0.77
C ILE A 43 17.35 -10.87 1.45
N ALA A 44 16.17 -10.79 0.84
CA ALA A 44 15.09 -9.92 1.29
C ALA A 44 13.71 -10.50 0.97
N ILE A 45 12.70 -10.10 1.72
CA ILE A 45 11.29 -10.46 1.49
C ILE A 45 10.46 -9.18 1.53
N ALA A 46 9.57 -9.01 0.56
CA ALA A 46 8.67 -7.88 0.50
C ALA A 46 7.23 -8.33 0.21
N ARG A 47 6.26 -7.54 0.69
CA ARG A 47 4.84 -7.72 0.39
C ARG A 47 4.36 -6.61 -0.53
N ALA A 48 3.46 -6.95 -1.45
CA ALA A 48 2.84 -6.03 -2.38
C ALA A 48 1.70 -5.26 -1.70
N THR A 49 2.05 -4.42 -0.74
CA THR A 49 1.10 -3.63 0.07
C THR A 49 1.10 -2.14 -0.26
N ARG A 50 2.01 -1.68 -1.13
CA ARG A 50 2.16 -0.26 -1.46
C ARG A 50 1.13 0.18 -2.49
N PHE A 51 0.93 1.49 -2.60
CA PHE A 51 0.23 2.07 -3.75
C PHE A 51 1.16 2.17 -4.96
N SER A 52 0.66 1.85 -6.15
CA SER A 52 1.33 2.00 -7.43
C SER A 52 0.39 2.73 -8.39
N ALA A 53 0.77 3.94 -8.79
CA ALA A 53 0.02 4.75 -9.74
C ALA A 53 -0.12 4.04 -11.10
N ASP A 54 0.93 3.35 -11.55
CA ASP A 54 0.91 2.58 -12.80
C ASP A 54 -0.10 1.44 -12.75
N ALA A 55 -0.15 0.71 -11.63
CA ALA A 55 -1.15 -0.34 -11.42
C ALA A 55 -2.57 0.24 -11.34
N ALA A 56 -2.74 1.40 -10.70
CA ALA A 56 -4.03 2.09 -10.64
C ALA A 56 -4.50 2.50 -12.04
N ALA A 57 -3.61 3.07 -12.86
CA ALA A 57 -3.90 3.46 -14.25
C ALA A 57 -4.24 2.23 -15.12
N ALA A 58 -3.65 1.08 -14.84
CA ALA A 58 -3.96 -0.19 -15.50
C ALA A 58 -5.22 -0.88 -14.94
N GLY A 59 -5.91 -0.30 -13.95
CA GLY A 59 -7.08 -0.91 -13.31
C GLY A 59 -6.76 -2.16 -12.47
N ILE A 60 -5.49 -2.38 -12.14
CA ILE A 60 -5.03 -3.55 -11.39
C ILE A 60 -5.17 -3.25 -9.90
N ARG A 61 -6.09 -3.97 -9.24
CA ARG A 61 -6.22 -3.97 -7.78
C ARG A 61 -6.30 -2.57 -7.16
N LEU A 62 -6.92 -1.63 -7.86
CA LEU A 62 -7.06 -0.22 -7.45
C LEU A 62 -5.71 0.45 -7.12
N GLY A 63 -4.59 -0.05 -7.68
CA GLY A 63 -3.24 0.44 -7.38
C GLY A 63 -2.59 -0.15 -6.12
N TRP A 64 -3.31 -0.84 -5.24
CA TRP A 64 -2.78 -1.35 -3.97
C TRP A 64 -2.10 -2.71 -4.12
N CYS A 65 -1.07 -2.74 -4.96
CA CYS A 65 -0.22 -3.91 -5.22
C CYS A 65 1.23 -3.51 -5.53
N GLY A 66 1.61 -2.27 -5.22
CA GLY A 66 2.98 -1.79 -5.34
C GLY A 66 3.92 -2.54 -4.40
N ILE A 67 5.17 -2.69 -4.83
CA ILE A 67 6.20 -3.40 -4.08
C ILE A 67 7.56 -2.77 -4.33
N VAL A 68 8.39 -2.78 -3.28
CA VAL A 68 9.80 -2.40 -3.33
C VAL A 68 10.59 -3.45 -2.57
N VAL A 69 11.69 -3.90 -3.18
CA VAL A 69 12.58 -4.93 -2.64
C VAL A 69 14.01 -4.41 -2.71
N ASP A 70 14.55 -4.08 -1.55
CA ASP A 70 15.94 -3.64 -1.39
C ASP A 70 16.89 -4.84 -1.30
N GLY A 71 18.20 -4.58 -1.37
CA GLY A 71 19.25 -5.59 -1.16
C GLY A 71 19.93 -6.13 -2.42
N LEU A 72 19.87 -5.43 -3.56
CA LEU A 72 20.61 -5.86 -4.76
C LEU A 72 22.14 -5.80 -4.57
N ASP A 73 22.63 -4.90 -3.73
CA ASP A 73 24.03 -4.80 -3.28
C ASP A 73 24.46 -6.00 -2.45
N LEU A 74 23.58 -6.45 -1.54
CA LEU A 74 23.83 -7.67 -0.76
C LEU A 74 23.82 -8.91 -1.67
N ALA A 75 22.93 -8.95 -2.66
CA ALA A 75 22.90 -10.02 -3.65
C ALA A 75 24.18 -10.06 -4.51
N ALA A 76 24.74 -8.89 -4.85
CA ALA A 76 26.01 -8.77 -5.58
C ALA A 76 27.22 -9.33 -4.83
N ALA A 77 27.14 -9.43 -3.49
CA ALA A 77 28.19 -10.06 -2.70
C ALA A 77 28.20 -11.59 -2.82
N LEU A 78 27.09 -12.21 -3.28
CA LEU A 78 26.93 -13.66 -3.36
C LEU A 78 27.03 -14.20 -4.79
N ALA A 79 26.47 -13.49 -5.77
CA ALA A 79 26.40 -13.98 -7.15
C ALA A 79 26.38 -12.82 -8.15
N ASP A 80 26.64 -13.12 -9.44
CA ASP A 80 26.51 -12.16 -10.54
C ASP A 80 25.05 -11.91 -10.95
N ARG A 81 24.13 -12.75 -10.46
CA ARG A 81 22.70 -12.68 -10.75
C ARG A 81 21.86 -12.89 -9.51
N ALA A 82 20.77 -12.15 -9.42
CA ALA A 82 19.74 -12.32 -8.42
C ALA A 82 18.40 -12.67 -9.06
N ARG A 83 17.57 -13.40 -8.32
CA ARG A 83 16.22 -13.80 -8.73
C ARG A 83 15.21 -13.20 -7.79
N LEU A 84 14.14 -12.67 -8.35
CA LEU A 84 12.95 -12.27 -7.61
C LEU A 84 11.89 -13.36 -7.79
N VAL A 85 11.50 -13.98 -6.68
CA VAL A 85 10.69 -15.20 -6.67
C VAL A 85 9.40 -14.96 -5.88
N CYS A 86 8.27 -15.46 -6.38
CA CYS A 86 7.03 -15.47 -5.61
C CYS A 86 7.16 -16.41 -4.41
N VAL A 87 6.91 -15.90 -3.20
CA VAL A 87 7.05 -16.68 -1.96
C VAL A 87 6.07 -17.87 -1.92
N THR A 88 4.86 -17.69 -2.45
CA THR A 88 3.79 -18.70 -2.35
C THR A 88 3.91 -19.78 -3.43
N SER A 89 4.19 -19.42 -4.68
CA SER A 89 4.24 -20.37 -5.80
C SER A 89 5.65 -20.85 -6.15
N GLY A 90 6.70 -20.16 -5.72
CA GLY A 90 8.08 -20.41 -6.14
C GLY A 90 8.38 -19.96 -7.58
N ALA A 91 7.43 -19.31 -8.26
CA ALA A 91 7.64 -18.83 -9.62
C ALA A 91 8.70 -17.71 -9.65
N VAL A 92 9.68 -17.82 -10.55
CA VAL A 92 10.64 -16.76 -10.82
C VAL A 92 9.93 -15.67 -11.62
N LEU A 93 9.85 -14.47 -11.05
CA LEU A 93 9.17 -13.31 -11.65
C LEU A 93 10.15 -12.47 -12.46
N LEU A 94 11.38 -12.34 -11.97
CA LEU A 94 12.44 -11.57 -12.61
C LEU A 94 13.80 -12.18 -12.28
N GLU A 95 14.70 -12.23 -13.26
CA GLU A 95 16.11 -12.51 -13.04
C GLU A 95 16.92 -11.30 -13.52
N VAL A 96 17.82 -10.80 -12.69
CA VAL A 96 18.60 -9.59 -12.96
C VAL A 96 20.08 -9.85 -12.76
N ALA A 97 20.90 -9.22 -13.59
CA ALA A 97 22.32 -9.07 -13.29
C ALA A 97 22.45 -8.07 -12.14
N VAL A 98 23.25 -8.40 -11.13
CA VAL A 98 23.52 -7.50 -10.02
C VAL A 98 24.78 -6.68 -10.29
N PRO A 99 24.78 -5.38 -9.97
CA PRO A 99 25.94 -4.54 -10.21
C PRO A 99 27.12 -5.01 -9.35
N SER A 100 28.36 -4.91 -9.85
CA SER A 100 29.53 -5.15 -9.00
C SER A 100 29.46 -4.24 -7.77
N PRO A 101 29.80 -4.75 -6.57
CA PRO A 101 29.69 -4.00 -5.34
C PRO A 101 30.54 -2.72 -5.43
N ALA A 102 29.87 -1.57 -5.45
CA ALA A 102 30.54 -0.29 -5.28
C ALA A 102 30.92 -0.12 -3.81
N LEU A 103 32.04 0.58 -3.54
CA LEU A 103 32.35 1.03 -2.19
C LEU A 103 31.14 1.78 -1.61
N PRO A 104 30.78 1.56 -0.34
CA PRO A 104 29.57 2.14 0.23
C PRO A 104 29.61 3.66 0.05
N ALA A 105 28.54 4.20 -0.51
CA ALA A 105 28.30 5.65 -0.44
C ALA A 105 28.30 6.08 1.03
N ALA A 106 28.62 7.35 1.29
CA ALA A 106 28.60 7.90 2.64
C ALA A 106 27.31 7.48 3.37
N LEU A 107 27.46 7.02 4.62
CA LEU A 107 26.31 6.63 5.45
C LEU A 107 25.26 7.74 5.41
N PRO A 108 23.98 7.42 5.17
CA PRO A 108 22.93 8.43 5.17
C PRO A 108 22.91 9.15 6.51
N ALA A 109 22.58 10.43 6.48
CA ALA A 109 22.42 11.22 7.69
C ALA A 109 21.36 10.57 8.59
N PRO A 110 21.56 10.54 9.92
CA PRO A 110 20.58 9.97 10.84
C PRO A 110 19.25 10.71 10.72
N LEU A 111 18.15 9.95 10.63
CA LEU A 111 16.80 10.50 10.56
C LEU A 111 16.36 11.06 11.92
N SER A 112 15.56 12.12 11.91
CA SER A 112 14.80 12.52 13.10
C SER A 112 13.74 11.46 13.42
N VAL A 113 13.20 11.47 14.65
CA VAL A 113 12.09 10.55 15.02
C VAL A 113 10.90 10.72 14.07
N ALA A 114 10.57 11.96 13.70
CA ALA A 114 9.52 12.23 12.71
C ALA A 114 9.87 11.68 11.32
N GLY A 115 11.13 11.79 10.90
CA GLY A 115 11.61 11.22 9.64
C GLY A 115 11.56 9.70 9.63
N LEU A 116 11.94 9.05 10.73
CA LEU A 116 11.87 7.59 10.86
C LEU A 116 10.43 7.08 10.84
N ILE A 117 9.50 7.76 11.52
CA ILE A 117 8.07 7.43 11.50
C ILE A 117 7.52 7.58 10.08
N ALA A 118 7.83 8.71 9.41
CA ALA A 118 7.39 8.95 8.04
C ALA A 118 7.91 7.86 7.09
N GLU A 119 9.19 7.50 7.16
CA GLU A 119 9.79 6.46 6.32
C GLU A 119 9.19 5.07 6.57
N ALA A 120 8.98 4.70 7.84
CA ALA A 120 8.33 3.44 8.19
C ALA A 120 6.88 3.35 7.67
N GLN A 121 6.19 4.48 7.56
CA GLN A 121 4.79 4.57 7.14
C GLN A 121 4.61 4.75 5.62
N GLN A 122 5.63 5.25 4.90
CA GLN A 122 5.58 5.49 3.45
C GLN A 122 5.21 4.23 2.65
N GLY A 123 5.63 3.05 3.11
CA GLY A 123 5.37 1.79 2.40
C GLY A 123 3.89 1.46 2.26
N GLU A 124 3.04 1.91 3.18
CA GLU A 124 1.61 1.59 3.19
C GLU A 124 0.76 2.87 3.15
N ALA A 125 1.30 3.96 2.62
CA ALA A 125 0.63 5.24 2.47
C ALA A 125 0.38 5.57 0.99
N CYS A 126 -0.54 6.51 0.77
CA CYS A 126 -0.70 7.21 -0.50
C CYS A 126 -0.81 8.72 -0.27
N ASP A 127 -0.53 9.50 -1.30
CA ASP A 127 -0.60 10.97 -1.23
C ASP A 127 -1.99 11.51 -1.61
N GLU A 128 -2.84 10.65 -2.17
CA GLU A 128 -4.13 11.07 -2.76
C GLU A 128 -5.31 10.35 -2.13
N ALA A 129 -6.33 11.12 -1.75
CA ALA A 129 -7.59 10.60 -1.21
C ALA A 129 -8.32 9.66 -2.18
N GLY A 130 -8.14 9.88 -3.49
CA GLY A 130 -8.74 9.08 -4.55
C GLY A 130 -8.37 7.59 -4.47
N ALA A 131 -7.18 7.28 -3.95
CA ALA A 131 -6.71 5.89 -3.80
C ALA A 131 -7.50 5.10 -2.74
N ILE A 132 -8.14 5.77 -1.78
CA ILE A 132 -8.95 5.13 -0.73
C ILE A 132 -10.46 5.33 -0.92
N HIS A 133 -10.86 6.19 -1.86
CA HIS A 133 -12.27 6.51 -2.14
C HIS A 133 -13.15 5.29 -2.48
N PRO A 134 -12.70 4.29 -3.27
CA PRO A 134 -13.49 3.09 -3.52
C PRO A 134 -13.87 2.32 -2.24
N PHE A 135 -12.98 2.28 -1.25
CA PHE A 135 -13.24 1.62 0.04
C PHE A 135 -14.21 2.44 0.91
N ALA A 136 -14.12 3.77 0.84
CA ALA A 136 -15.09 4.66 1.49
C ALA A 136 -16.49 4.51 0.88
N LEU A 137 -16.60 4.36 -0.45
CA LEU A 137 -17.86 4.09 -1.13
C LEU A 137 -18.45 2.73 -0.73
N ALA A 138 -17.65 1.68 -0.72
CA ALA A 138 -18.10 0.36 -0.27
C ALA A 138 -18.60 0.38 1.18
N THR A 139 -17.87 1.07 2.06
CA THR A 139 -18.29 1.30 3.45
C THR A 139 -19.62 2.04 3.52
N LEU A 140 -19.78 3.12 2.74
CA LEU A 140 -21.03 3.90 2.69
C LEU A 140 -22.21 3.05 2.22
N GLN A 141 -22.02 2.21 1.21
CA GLN A 141 -23.07 1.32 0.69
C GLN A 141 -23.52 0.28 1.72
N ARG A 142 -22.58 -0.25 2.52
CA ARG A 142 -22.85 -1.34 3.47
C ARG A 142 -23.24 -0.87 4.86
N HIS A 143 -22.70 0.26 5.31
CA HIS A 143 -22.81 0.75 6.69
C HIS A 143 -23.38 2.17 6.80
N GLY A 144 -23.69 2.80 5.66
CA GLY A 144 -24.26 4.15 5.62
C GLY A 144 -23.26 5.24 6.05
N VAL A 145 -23.80 6.46 6.22
CA VAL A 145 -23.02 7.67 6.54
C VAL A 145 -22.25 7.53 7.85
N ALA A 146 -22.88 6.93 8.87
CA ALA A 146 -22.22 6.72 10.16
C ALA A 146 -21.00 5.81 10.03
N GLY A 147 -21.10 4.74 9.23
CA GLY A 147 -19.99 3.81 9.01
C GLY A 147 -18.82 4.44 8.27
N VAL A 148 -19.08 5.23 7.21
CA VAL A 148 -17.98 5.89 6.47
C VAL A 148 -17.27 6.94 7.33
N LEU A 149 -18.00 7.69 8.17
CA LEU A 149 -17.39 8.65 9.09
C LEU A 149 -16.55 7.95 10.15
N ASP A 150 -17.08 6.94 10.84
CA ASP A 150 -16.31 6.23 11.85
C ASP A 150 -15.05 5.59 11.25
N ALA A 151 -15.16 4.97 10.06
CA ALA A 151 -14.02 4.41 9.35
C ALA A 151 -12.99 5.49 8.95
N ALA A 152 -13.43 6.65 8.45
CA ALA A 152 -12.54 7.74 8.07
C ALA A 152 -11.80 8.34 9.26
N TYR A 153 -12.49 8.59 10.38
CA TYR A 153 -11.86 9.08 11.60
C TYR A 153 -10.87 8.08 12.18
N ARG A 154 -11.20 6.77 12.21
CA ARG A 154 -10.26 5.74 12.68
C ARG A 154 -9.04 5.63 11.79
N THR A 155 -9.24 5.69 10.47
CA THR A 155 -8.18 5.53 9.48
C THR A 155 -7.23 6.74 9.47
N LEU A 156 -7.77 7.96 9.46
CA LEU A 156 -6.99 9.20 9.30
C LEU A 156 -6.55 9.82 10.64
N LEU A 157 -7.39 9.74 11.66
CA LEU A 157 -7.20 10.43 12.95
C LEU A 157 -6.98 9.48 14.14
N LEU A 158 -7.02 8.16 13.93
CA LEU A 158 -6.80 7.13 14.97
C LEU A 158 -7.77 7.21 16.16
N ARG A 159 -8.98 7.71 15.92
CA ARG A 159 -10.05 7.81 16.93
C ARG A 159 -11.42 7.56 16.28
N PRO A 160 -12.47 7.22 17.04
CA PRO A 160 -13.82 7.16 16.49
C PRO A 160 -14.36 8.56 16.15
N ALA A 161 -15.35 8.60 15.25
CA ALA A 161 -16.12 9.80 14.98
C ALA A 161 -17.04 10.15 16.17
N GLU A 162 -17.26 11.44 16.42
CA GLU A 162 -18.18 11.89 17.47
C GLU A 162 -19.63 11.77 17.03
N ALA A 163 -20.51 11.41 17.97
CA ALA A 163 -21.92 11.20 17.69
C ALA A 163 -22.64 12.46 17.16
N SER A 164 -22.25 13.65 17.64
CA SER A 164 -22.77 14.94 17.16
C SER A 164 -22.43 15.15 15.69
N MET A 165 -21.18 14.91 15.28
CA MET A 165 -20.75 15.04 13.89
C MET A 165 -21.48 14.04 12.99
N ILE A 166 -21.67 12.80 13.44
CA ILE A 166 -22.46 11.81 12.67
C ILE A 166 -23.89 12.32 12.45
N ALA A 167 -24.53 12.88 13.48
CA ALA A 167 -25.88 13.42 13.39
C ALA A 167 -25.98 14.59 12.38
N ASP A 168 -25.01 15.50 12.40
CA ASP A 168 -24.96 16.63 11.47
C ASP A 168 -24.86 16.16 10.02
N TRP A 169 -24.01 15.16 9.75
CA TRP A 169 -23.86 14.58 8.42
C TRP A 169 -25.08 13.80 7.95
N GLN A 170 -25.79 13.12 8.85
CA GLN A 170 -27.04 12.42 8.54
C GLN A 170 -28.19 13.37 8.20
N ALA A 171 -28.15 14.61 8.71
CA ALA A 171 -29.14 15.64 8.41
C ALA A 171 -28.92 16.30 7.04
N LEU A 172 -27.77 16.08 6.39
CA LEU A 172 -27.50 16.61 5.05
C LEU A 172 -28.41 15.95 4.00
N PRO A 173 -28.80 16.69 2.94
CA PRO A 173 -29.50 16.10 1.83
C PRO A 173 -28.63 15.03 1.13
N PRO A 174 -29.23 14.09 0.38
CA PRO A 174 -28.47 13.08 -0.35
C PRO A 174 -27.49 13.73 -1.32
N LEU A 175 -26.19 13.58 -1.05
CA LEU A 175 -25.11 14.07 -1.90
C LEU A 175 -24.59 12.94 -2.78
N ARG A 176 -24.32 13.24 -4.06
CA ARG A 176 -23.85 12.25 -5.05
C ARG A 176 -22.51 11.62 -4.66
N ASP A 177 -21.64 12.36 -3.97
CA ASP A 177 -20.34 11.89 -3.51
C ASP A 177 -20.09 12.24 -2.03
N LEU A 178 -20.97 11.74 -1.16
CA LEU A 178 -20.85 11.95 0.29
C LEU A 178 -19.53 11.38 0.85
N ALA A 179 -19.11 10.21 0.36
CA ALA A 179 -17.87 9.57 0.81
C ALA A 179 -16.63 10.40 0.47
N GLY A 180 -16.52 10.89 -0.77
CA GLY A 180 -15.43 11.77 -1.19
C GLY A 180 -15.40 13.08 -0.41
N MET A 181 -16.58 13.68 -0.17
CA MET A 181 -16.69 14.89 0.65
C MET A 181 -16.24 14.66 2.09
N ALA A 182 -16.63 13.55 2.73
CA ALA A 182 -16.23 13.22 4.09
C ALA A 182 -14.71 13.08 4.22
N LEU A 183 -14.07 12.39 3.27
CA LEU A 183 -12.61 12.27 3.21
C LEU A 183 -11.96 13.65 3.04
N GLN A 184 -12.45 14.46 2.10
CA GLN A 184 -11.86 15.77 1.81
C GLN A 184 -11.96 16.74 3.00
N VAL A 185 -13.10 16.77 3.69
CA VAL A 185 -13.29 17.59 4.89
C VAL A 185 -12.29 17.20 5.97
N LEU A 186 -12.09 15.90 6.19
CA LEU A 186 -11.12 15.41 7.16
C LEU A 186 -9.68 15.75 6.79
N LEU A 187 -9.28 15.49 5.55
CA LEU A 187 -7.91 15.73 5.06
C LEU A 187 -7.55 17.22 5.04
N THR A 188 -8.54 18.11 4.97
CA THR A 188 -8.34 19.57 5.02
C THR A 188 -8.52 20.17 6.42
N SER A 189 -8.90 19.35 7.41
CA SER A 189 -9.08 19.81 8.79
C SER A 189 -7.75 20.24 9.44
N THR A 190 -7.83 21.13 10.44
CA THR A 190 -6.68 21.44 11.30
C THR A 190 -6.24 20.20 12.07
N GLU A 191 -7.20 19.39 12.54
CA GLU A 191 -6.94 18.17 13.31
C GLU A 191 -6.05 17.17 12.54
N TYR A 192 -6.31 16.97 11.25
CA TYR A 192 -5.48 16.10 10.42
C TYR A 192 -4.07 16.68 10.21
N ARG A 193 -3.97 17.99 9.93
CA ARG A 193 -2.68 18.66 9.67
C ARG A 193 -1.78 18.72 10.90
N ASP A 194 -2.36 18.94 12.08
CA ASP A 194 -1.64 19.05 13.33
C ASP A 194 -1.20 17.67 13.87
N ARG A 195 -1.69 16.57 13.27
CA ARG A 195 -1.29 15.21 13.62
C ARG A 195 0.17 14.95 13.16
N PRO A 196 1.07 14.54 14.06
CA PRO A 196 2.41 14.10 13.68
C PRO A 196 2.34 12.88 12.75
N GLY A 197 3.15 12.88 11.68
CA GLY A 197 3.19 11.78 10.71
C GLY A 197 1.83 11.51 10.08
N HIS A 198 1.09 12.56 9.70
CA HIS A 198 -0.14 12.38 8.93
C HIS A 198 0.19 11.71 7.59
N ILE A 199 -0.48 10.60 7.32
CA ILE A 199 -0.43 9.86 6.07
C ILE A 199 -1.87 9.44 5.73
N ILE A 200 -2.12 9.11 4.47
CA ILE A 200 -3.35 8.40 4.09
C ILE A 200 -2.99 6.92 4.03
N PRO A 201 -3.32 6.13 5.06
CA PRO A 201 -2.94 4.72 5.07
C PRO A 201 -3.76 3.92 4.06
N GLY A 202 -3.13 2.90 3.51
CA GLY A 202 -3.72 1.94 2.58
C GLY A 202 -4.43 0.78 3.27
N PRO A 203 -5.09 -0.09 2.48
CA PRO A 203 -5.96 -1.16 2.96
C PRO A 203 -5.26 -2.28 3.74
N PHE A 204 -3.93 -2.31 3.72
CA PHE A 204 -3.12 -3.28 4.48
C PHE A 204 -2.57 -2.71 5.79
N HIS A 205 -2.71 -1.40 6.00
CA HIS A 205 -2.27 -0.74 7.21
C HIS A 205 -3.18 -1.13 8.39
N PRO A 206 -2.64 -1.38 9.60
CA PRO A 206 -3.44 -1.86 10.74
C PRO A 206 -4.59 -0.94 11.18
N THR A 207 -4.51 0.34 10.83
CA THR A 207 -5.51 1.36 11.19
C THR A 207 -6.57 1.56 10.12
N PHE A 208 -6.45 0.89 8.97
CA PHE A 208 -7.41 1.01 7.88
C PHE A 208 -8.73 0.34 8.26
N ALA A 209 -9.77 1.16 8.40
CA ALA A 209 -11.05 0.73 8.95
C ALA A 209 -12.18 0.66 7.91
N PHE A 210 -11.90 0.98 6.64
CA PHE A 210 -12.90 0.87 5.57
C PHE A 210 -13.11 -0.59 5.14
N ASP A 211 -14.27 -0.87 4.55
CA ASP A 211 -14.58 -2.18 3.98
C ASP A 211 -13.64 -2.50 2.82
N LEU A 212 -13.06 -3.71 2.85
CA LEU A 212 -12.13 -4.24 1.86
C LEU A 212 -12.81 -5.00 0.71
N SER A 213 -14.15 -5.00 0.65
CA SER A 213 -14.91 -5.64 -0.44
C SER A 213 -14.53 -5.18 -1.85
N PRO A 214 -14.00 -3.96 -2.11
CA PRO A 214 -13.49 -3.62 -3.44
C PRO A 214 -12.37 -4.54 -3.94
N PHE A 215 -11.70 -5.30 -3.07
CA PHE A 215 -10.74 -6.33 -3.48
C PHE A 215 -11.35 -7.69 -3.84
N ASP A 216 -12.61 -7.92 -3.50
CA ASP A 216 -13.30 -9.16 -3.82
C ASP A 216 -13.92 -9.13 -5.22
N GLU A 217 -14.14 -7.94 -5.76
CA GLU A 217 -14.54 -7.71 -7.13
C GLU A 217 -13.31 -7.97 -8.01
N GLY A 218 -13.24 -9.17 -8.60
CA GLY A 218 -12.10 -9.61 -9.40
C GLY A 218 -11.76 -8.65 -10.54
N ILE A 219 -10.54 -8.76 -11.08
CA ILE A 219 -10.13 -8.00 -12.27
C ILE A 219 -11.15 -8.29 -13.39
N PRO A 220 -11.83 -7.29 -13.97
CA PRO A 220 -12.69 -7.53 -15.12
C PRO A 220 -11.82 -7.99 -16.29
N GLY A 221 -11.98 -9.24 -16.73
CA GLY A 221 -11.46 -9.71 -18.02
C GLY A 221 -10.10 -10.41 -18.03
N SER A 222 -9.84 -11.35 -17.10
CA SER A 222 -8.90 -12.45 -17.37
C SER A 222 -9.55 -13.56 -18.19
#